data_AF-A0A1G3HU63-F1
#
_entry.id   AF-A0A1G3HU63-F1
#
_cell.length_a   1.000
_cell.length_b   1.000
_cell.length_c   1.000
_cell.angle_alpha   90.00
_cell.angle_beta   90.00
_cell.angle_gamma   90.00
#
_symmetry.space_group_name_H-M   'P 1'
#
loop_
_entity.id
_entity.type
_entity.pdbx_description
1 polymer ?
#
loop_
_entity_poly.entity_id
_entity_poly.type
_entity_poly.pdbx_seq_one_letter_code
_entity_poly.pdbx_strand_id
1 'polypeptide(L)'
;MMNTRMIHACLLAAALTATSGAAEAGCNAFPKVSWWGQLTHGKVIRYVRDVYRGDWGRHIRHYEEVRAKLVQIRDESGTVVIKGTDVKLSDAAIDDYIAKVDERIDVTRCLARFYAQPLSLGGKS
;
A
#
# COMPACT_ATOMS: atom_id res chain seq x y z
N MET A 1 -49.95 -15.26 -46.55
CA MET A 1 -49.37 -16.53 -46.06
C MET A 1 -48.29 -16.21 -45.04
N MET A 2 -48.33 -16.97 -43.95
CA MET A 2 -47.65 -16.78 -42.68
C MET A 2 -46.18 -17.22 -42.75
N ASN A 3 -45.43 -16.92 -41.67
CA ASN A 3 -44.15 -17.50 -41.24
C ASN A 3 -42.87 -16.78 -41.65
N THR A 4 -41.85 -16.61 -40.80
CA THR A 4 -41.68 -16.78 -39.35
C THR A 4 -40.41 -16.00 -39.04
N ARG A 5 -40.45 -15.13 -38.02
CA ARG A 5 -39.27 -14.43 -37.50
C ARG A 5 -38.30 -15.47 -36.92
N MET A 6 -37.25 -15.84 -37.65
CA MET A 6 -36.11 -16.54 -37.07
C MET A 6 -35.24 -15.54 -36.32
N ILE A 7 -35.59 -15.40 -35.05
CA ILE A 7 -34.76 -14.85 -33.99
C ILE A 7 -33.46 -15.63 -34.03
N HIS A 8 -32.43 -15.04 -34.65
CA HIS A 8 -31.06 -15.51 -34.46
C HIS A 8 -30.69 -15.11 -33.04
N ALA A 9 -30.95 -16.01 -32.10
CA ALA A 9 -30.32 -16.01 -30.80
C ALA A 9 -28.81 -16.24 -31.02
N CYS A 10 -28.12 -15.18 -31.44
CA CYS A 10 -26.68 -15.15 -31.40
C CYS A 10 -26.33 -15.09 -29.92
N LEU A 11 -25.98 -16.25 -29.38
CA LEU A 11 -25.48 -16.46 -28.03
C LEU A 11 -24.30 -15.51 -27.81
N LEU A 12 -24.59 -14.33 -27.26
CA LEU A 12 -23.60 -13.47 -26.64
C LEU A 12 -23.10 -14.23 -25.42
N ALA A 13 -22.05 -15.03 -25.61
CA ALA A 13 -21.24 -15.53 -24.53
C ALA A 13 -20.60 -14.31 -23.86
N ALA A 14 -21.29 -13.76 -22.85
CA ALA A 14 -20.72 -12.79 -21.95
C ALA A 14 -19.60 -13.51 -21.20
N ALA A 15 -18.37 -13.37 -21.69
CA ALA A 15 -17.18 -13.71 -20.95
C ALA A 15 -17.19 -12.80 -19.71
N LEU A 16 -17.70 -13.34 -18.60
CA LEU A 16 -17.47 -12.81 -17.27
C LEU A 16 -15.98 -12.92 -17.03
N THR A 17 -15.22 -11.92 -17.47
CA THR A 17 -13.89 -11.68 -16.94
C THR A 17 -14.10 -11.32 -15.49
N ALA A 18 -14.08 -12.34 -14.62
CA ALA A 18 -13.92 -12.15 -13.21
C ALA A 18 -12.62 -11.37 -13.04
N THR A 19 -12.72 -10.06 -12.80
CA THR A 19 -11.59 -9.30 -12.32
C THR A 19 -11.31 -9.88 -10.94
N SER A 20 -10.37 -10.83 -10.90
CA SER A 20 -9.80 -11.30 -9.65
C SER A 20 -9.05 -10.11 -9.08
N GLY A 21 -9.76 -9.25 -8.33
CA GLY A 21 -9.10 -8.42 -7.35
C GLY A 21 -8.49 -9.39 -6.37
N ALA A 22 -7.23 -9.79 -6.62
CA ALA A 22 -6.47 -10.59 -5.70
C ALA A 22 -6.54 -9.87 -4.36
N ALA A 23 -7.32 -10.43 -3.43
CA ALA A 23 -7.13 -10.10 -2.03
C ALA A 23 -5.65 -10.41 -1.77
N GLU A 24 -4.90 -9.42 -1.30
CA GLU A 24 -3.47 -9.50 -1.07
C GLU A 24 -3.17 -10.42 0.12
N ALA A 25 -3.42 -11.71 -0.07
CA ALA A 25 -3.57 -12.71 0.98
C ALA A 25 -2.25 -13.09 1.68
N GLY A 26 -1.16 -12.35 1.46
CA GLY A 26 0.17 -12.67 1.99
C GLY A 26 0.74 -11.68 3.00
N CYS A 27 0.20 -10.46 3.12
CA CYS A 27 0.78 -9.41 3.96
C CYS A 27 -0.19 -8.93 5.03
N ASN A 28 0.34 -8.61 6.22
CA ASN A 28 -0.44 -8.02 7.30
C ASN A 28 -1.09 -6.70 6.87
N ALA A 29 -2.22 -6.34 7.48
CA ALA A 29 -2.81 -5.02 7.28
C ALA A 29 -1.88 -3.94 7.87
N PHE A 30 -1.92 -2.73 7.30
CA PHE A 30 -1.26 -1.57 7.92
C PHE A 30 -1.90 -1.26 9.29
N PRO A 31 -1.12 -0.84 10.28
CA PRO A 31 -1.70 -0.39 11.54
C PRO A 31 -2.55 0.85 11.33
N LYS A 32 -3.51 1.02 12.23
CA LYS A 32 -4.37 2.20 12.26
C LYS A 32 -3.69 3.29 13.07
N VAL A 33 -3.36 4.38 12.39
CA VAL A 33 -2.82 5.61 12.99
C VAL A 33 -3.63 6.78 12.45
N SER A 34 -4.20 7.60 13.34
CA SER A 34 -5.22 8.60 12.98
C SER A 34 -4.73 9.61 11.94
N TRP A 35 -3.45 10.00 11.99
CA TRP A 35 -2.85 10.96 11.05
C TRP A 35 -2.27 10.35 9.77
N TRP A 36 -2.32 9.02 9.59
CA TRP A 36 -1.96 8.39 8.31
C TRP A 36 -3.14 8.31 7.33
N GLY A 37 -4.34 8.64 7.80
CA GLY A 37 -5.57 8.42 7.08
C GLY A 37 -5.87 6.94 6.87
N GLN A 38 -6.78 6.64 5.95
CA GLN A 38 -7.12 5.26 5.59
C GLN A 38 -6.03 4.65 4.72
N LEU A 39 -5.00 4.07 5.35
CA LEU A 39 -3.91 3.38 4.66
C LEU A 39 -4.31 1.94 4.31
N THR A 40 -4.20 1.58 3.03
CA THR A 40 -4.48 0.23 2.53
C THR A 40 -3.36 -0.22 1.60
N HIS A 41 -3.21 -1.54 1.37
CA HIS A 41 -2.21 -2.07 0.44
C HIS A 41 -2.31 -1.43 -0.95
N GLY A 42 -3.51 -1.43 -1.55
CA GLY A 42 -3.73 -0.85 -2.87
C GLY A 42 -3.40 0.65 -2.96
N LYS A 43 -3.57 1.43 -1.87
CA LYS A 43 -3.14 2.83 -1.83
C LYS A 43 -1.63 2.95 -1.84
N VAL A 44 -0.92 2.15 -1.05
CA VAL A 44 0.55 2.15 -1.00
C VAL A 44 1.14 1.69 -2.33
N ILE A 45 0.63 0.60 -2.92
CA ILE A 45 1.08 0.11 -4.23
C ILE A 45 0.92 1.18 -5.31
N ARG A 46 -0.25 1.80 -5.39
CA ARG A 46 -0.51 2.91 -6.31
C ARG A 46 0.46 4.07 -6.06
N TYR A 47 0.67 4.44 -4.81
CA TYR A 47 1.54 5.55 -4.44
C TYR A 47 3.01 5.28 -4.79
N VAL A 48 3.52 4.07 -4.52
CA VAL A 48 4.88 3.69 -4.90
C VAL A 48 5.04 3.69 -6.41
N ARG A 49 4.07 3.14 -7.14
CA ARG A 49 4.07 3.17 -8.61
C ARG A 49 4.07 4.60 -9.16
N ASP A 50 3.18 5.46 -8.67
CA ASP A 50 2.94 6.78 -9.28
C ASP A 50 3.97 7.83 -8.81
N VAL A 51 4.36 7.81 -7.53
CA VAL A 51 5.24 8.83 -6.92
C VAL A 51 6.69 8.36 -6.85
N TYR A 52 6.92 7.10 -6.50
CA TYR A 52 8.26 6.51 -6.43
C TYR A 52 8.66 5.81 -7.74
N ARG A 53 7.82 5.86 -8.78
CA ARG A 53 8.06 5.21 -10.09
C ARG A 53 8.35 3.71 -9.97
N GLY A 54 7.72 3.06 -8.98
CA GLY A 54 7.95 1.64 -8.68
C GLY A 54 9.19 1.37 -7.83
N ASP A 55 9.94 2.40 -7.39
CA ASP A 55 11.09 2.24 -6.51
C ASP A 55 10.64 2.00 -5.06
N TRP A 56 10.33 0.73 -4.78
CA TRP A 56 9.99 0.25 -3.45
C TRP A 56 11.13 0.48 -2.44
N GLY A 57 12.39 0.35 -2.87
CA GLY A 57 13.55 0.53 -2.01
C GLY A 57 13.66 1.96 -1.49
N ARG A 58 13.46 2.95 -2.36
CA ARG A 58 13.41 4.37 -1.97
C ARG A 58 12.22 4.66 -1.07
N HIS A 59 11.06 4.04 -1.30
CA HIS A 59 9.89 4.21 -0.43
C HIS A 59 10.11 3.64 0.97
N ILE A 60 10.71 2.44 1.07
CA ILE A 60 11.04 1.79 2.34
C ILE A 60 12.09 2.62 3.10
N ARG A 61 13.16 3.05 2.42
CA ARG A 61 14.23 3.86 3.02
C ARG A 61 13.71 5.17 3.63
N HIS A 62 12.72 5.82 2.99
CA HIS A 62 12.09 6.99 3.56
C HIS A 62 11.50 6.73 4.96
N TYR A 63 10.86 5.57 5.18
CA TYR A 63 10.32 5.23 6.50
C TYR A 63 11.36 4.75 7.49
N GLU A 64 12.44 4.11 7.02
CA GLU A 64 13.60 3.78 7.86
C GLU A 64 14.25 5.07 8.40
N GLU A 65 14.38 6.11 7.56
CA GLU A 65 14.86 7.44 7.98
C GLU A 65 13.91 8.11 8.99
N VAL A 66 12.58 8.00 8.79
CA VAL A 66 11.58 8.50 9.74
C VAL A 66 11.72 7.78 11.08
N ARG A 67 11.84 6.44 11.07
CA ARG A 67 12.04 5.64 12.28
C ARG A 67 13.31 6.05 13.02
N ALA A 68 14.43 6.19 12.32
CA ALA A 68 15.69 6.59 12.91
C ALA A 68 15.60 7.96 13.62
N LYS A 69 14.91 8.92 13.00
CA LYS A 69 14.65 10.23 13.62
C LYS A 69 13.78 10.14 14.86
N LEU A 70 12.76 9.28 14.86
CA LEU A 70 11.91 9.08 16.04
C LEU A 70 12.72 8.48 17.20
N VAL A 71 13.58 7.50 16.93
CA VAL A 71 14.49 6.92 17.93
C VAL A 71 15.41 7.99 18.50
N GLN A 72 16.05 8.79 17.64
CA GLN A 72 16.91 9.88 18.10
C GLN A 72 16.15 10.87 19.01
N ILE A 73 14.95 11.31 18.60
CA ILE A 73 14.13 12.22 19.42
C ILE A 73 13.77 11.56 20.75
N ARG A 74 13.47 10.25 20.77
CA ARG A 74 13.18 9.51 22.00
C ARG A 74 14.38 9.48 22.95
N ASP A 75 15.56 9.16 22.43
CA ASP A 75 16.80 9.06 23.21
C ASP A 75 17.20 10.42 23.82
N GLU A 76 16.90 11.50 23.11
CA GLU A 76 17.10 12.88 23.56
C GLU A 76 15.96 13.40 24.46
N SER A 77 14.99 12.55 24.83
CA SER A 77 13.78 12.93 25.60
C SER A 77 13.00 14.09 24.97
N GLY A 78 13.02 14.17 23.65
CA GLY A 78 12.36 15.20 22.86
C GLY A 78 10.86 14.94 22.65
N THR A 79 10.23 15.81 21.86
CA THR A 79 8.81 15.74 21.52
C THR A 79 8.62 15.76 20.00
N VAL A 80 7.74 14.91 19.50
CA VAL A 80 7.35 14.87 18.09
C VAL A 80 6.02 15.60 17.92
N VAL A 81 5.99 16.61 17.05
CA VAL A 81 4.74 17.29 16.65
C VAL A 81 4.28 16.72 15.31
N ILE A 82 3.07 16.15 15.28
CA ILE A 82 2.50 15.59 14.05
C ILE A 82 1.91 16.72 13.21
N LYS A 83 2.60 17.06 12.12
CA LYS A 83 2.19 18.14 11.21
C LYS A 83 0.74 17.95 10.73
N GLY A 84 -0.04 19.02 10.80
CA GLY A 84 -1.44 19.04 10.35
C GLY A 84 -2.43 18.45 11.35
N THR A 85 -1.99 18.18 12.58
CA THR A 85 -2.84 17.79 13.72
C THR A 85 -2.37 18.50 14.98
N ASP A 86 -3.17 18.47 16.05
CA ASP A 86 -2.78 18.97 17.38
C ASP A 86 -2.02 17.91 18.22
N VAL A 87 -1.64 16.78 17.60
CA VAL A 87 -0.99 15.67 18.30
C VAL A 87 0.47 15.96 18.57
N LYS A 88 0.85 15.80 19.84
CA LYS A 88 2.23 15.80 20.32
C LYS A 88 2.53 14.47 20.99
N LEU A 89 3.66 13.87 20.65
CA LEU A 89 4.10 12.59 21.21
C LEU A 89 5.36 12.84 22.03
N SER A 90 5.37 12.33 23.26
CA SER A 90 6.56 12.25 24.12
C SER A 90 6.61 10.88 24.78
N ASP A 91 7.80 10.50 25.23
CA ASP A 91 8.05 9.28 25.98
C ASP A 91 7.43 8.01 25.37
N ALA A 92 6.60 7.31 26.13
CA ALA A 92 5.94 6.07 25.72
C ALA A 92 5.08 6.24 24.46
N ALA A 93 4.59 7.45 24.18
CA ALA A 93 3.85 7.71 22.94
C ALA A 93 4.76 7.75 21.70
N ILE A 94 6.03 8.14 21.86
CA ILE A 94 7.02 7.98 20.79
C ILE A 94 7.38 6.51 20.62
N ASP A 95 7.53 5.76 21.71
CA ASP A 95 7.82 4.31 21.67
C ASP A 95 6.73 3.53 20.91
N ASP A 96 5.45 3.80 21.21
CA ASP A 96 4.32 3.23 20.47
C ASP A 96 4.34 3.64 18.99
N TYR A 97 4.66 4.91 18.70
CA TYR A 97 4.69 5.36 17.32
C TYR A 97 5.85 4.74 16.52
N ILE A 98 7.02 4.53 17.13
CA ILE A 98 8.13 3.79 16.52
C ILE A 98 7.67 2.38 16.15
N ALA A 99 6.98 1.68 17.05
CA ALA A 99 6.45 0.35 16.77
C ALA A 99 5.46 0.35 15.59
N LYS A 100 4.60 1.38 15.47
CA LYS A 100 3.72 1.52 14.31
C LYS A 100 4.47 1.76 13.01
N VAL A 101 5.52 2.58 13.03
CA VAL A 101 6.38 2.79 11.86
C VAL A 101 7.09 1.49 11.47
N ASP A 102 7.53 0.67 12.44
CA ASP A 102 8.11 -0.66 12.18
C ASP A 102 7.12 -1.60 11.51
N GLU A 103 5.92 -1.74 12.06
CA GLU A 103 4.84 -2.54 11.45
C GLU A 103 4.56 -2.09 10.00
N ARG A 104 4.58 -0.77 9.75
CA ARG A 104 4.39 -0.22 8.41
C ARG A 104 5.52 -0.61 7.47
N ILE A 105 6.77 -0.50 7.91
CA ILE A 105 7.94 -0.89 7.11
C ILE A 105 7.83 -2.37 6.73
N ASP A 106 7.46 -3.23 7.67
CA ASP A 106 7.35 -4.67 7.44
C ASP A 106 6.24 -5.03 6.46
N VAL A 107 5.05 -4.42 6.59
CA VAL A 107 3.99 -4.57 5.58
C VAL A 107 4.47 -4.09 4.21
N THR A 108 5.16 -2.95 4.14
CA THR A 108 5.67 -2.40 2.88
C THR A 108 6.73 -3.31 2.24
N ARG A 109 7.64 -3.88 3.03
CA ARG A 109 8.61 -4.88 2.57
C ARG A 109 7.94 -6.15 2.07
N CYS A 110 6.88 -6.61 2.75
CA CYS A 110 6.09 -7.74 2.29
C CYS A 110 5.47 -7.46 0.91
N LEU A 111 4.82 -6.30 0.74
CA LEU A 111 4.23 -5.89 -0.54
C LEU A 111 5.28 -5.82 -1.65
N ALA A 112 6.47 -5.28 -1.36
CA ALA A 112 7.55 -5.18 -2.34
C ALA A 112 7.94 -6.55 -2.93
N ARG A 113 7.79 -7.67 -2.20
CA ARG A 113 8.09 -9.01 -2.73
C ARG A 113 7.17 -9.42 -3.88
N PHE A 114 5.96 -8.87 -3.94
CA PHE A 114 4.96 -9.17 -4.97
C PHE A 114 4.92 -8.10 -6.07
N TYR A 115 5.27 -6.86 -5.73
CA TYR A 115 5.04 -5.69 -6.60
C TYR A 115 6.29 -4.92 -7.02
N ALA A 116 7.46 -5.28 -6.51
CA ALA A 116 8.71 -4.82 -7.11
C ALA A 116 8.88 -5.57 -8.43
N GLN A 117 8.57 -4.90 -9.55
CA GLN A 117 8.87 -5.46 -10.86
C GLN A 117 10.36 -5.78 -10.92
N PRO A 118 10.76 -6.95 -11.47
CA PRO A 118 12.09 -7.04 -12.06
C PRO A 118 12.12 -5.97 -13.16
N LEU A 119 13.09 -5.07 -13.11
CA LEU A 119 13.41 -4.26 -14.29
C LEU A 119 13.70 -5.27 -15.42
N SER A 120 12.74 -5.41 -16.33
CA SER A 120 12.69 -6.34 -17.48
C SER A 120 12.56 -7.84 -17.17
N LEU A 121 11.39 -8.41 -17.50
CA LEU A 121 11.27 -9.62 -18.34
C LEU A 121 9.92 -9.59 -19.09
N GLY A 122 9.98 -9.42 -20.41
CA GLY A 122 8.91 -9.70 -21.38
C GLY A 122 7.84 -8.61 -21.49
N GLY A 123 7.78 -7.78 -22.53
CA GLY A 123 7.90 -8.17 -23.94
C GLY A 123 6.49 -8.42 -24.47
N LYS A 124 5.99 -7.49 -25.27
CA LYS A 124 4.76 -7.66 -26.06
C LYS A 124 4.79 -9.01 -26.78
N SER A 125 3.71 -9.77 -26.71
CA SER A 125 3.30 -10.71 -27.74
C SER A 125 1.78 -10.67 -27.80
#